data_AF-A0A959IBI7-F1
#
_entry.id   AF-A0A959IBI7-F1
#
_cell.length_a   1.000
_cell.length_b   1.000
_cell.length_c   1.000
_cell.angle_alpha   90.00
_cell.angle_beta   90.00
_cell.angle_gamma   90.00
#
_symmetry.space_group_name_H-M   'P 1'
#
loop_
_entity.id
_entity.type
_entity.pdbx_description
1 polymer ?
#
loop_
_entity_poly.entity_id
_entity_poly.type
_entity_poly.pdbx_seq_one_letter_code
_entity_poly.pdbx_strand_id
1 'polypeptide(L)'
;NLKASSLYSHIKAKEEILQKICFDNASHFTQGMDTVEKSGQSPEEKVRALLRLHLEIALDDPTSITVFNDEWKHLEEPHLTRFLNLRRDYENRFRTIIQEGIASGVFRSVDPTVALFTLLSSLRWIHYWHRPSRKIDREALLR
;
A
#
# COMPACT_ATOMS: atom_id res chain seq x y z
N ASN A 1 0.87 25.15 33.38
CA ASN A 1 1.61 23.99 33.95
C ASN A 1 1.14 22.68 33.32
N LEU A 2 1.50 22.42 32.05
CA LEU A 2 1.43 21.07 31.48
C LEU A 2 2.53 20.26 32.14
N LYS A 3 2.17 19.27 32.96
CA LYS A 3 3.14 18.41 33.66
C LYS A 3 3.81 17.50 32.62
N ALA A 4 5.14 17.37 32.66
CA ALA A 4 5.92 16.53 31.74
C ALA A 4 5.34 15.11 31.56
N SER A 5 4.80 14.50 32.63
CA SER A 5 4.12 13.19 32.60
C SER A 5 2.91 13.11 31.62
N SER A 6 2.16 14.20 31.45
CA SER A 6 1.07 14.26 30.46
C SER A 6 1.61 14.34 29.03
N LEU A 7 2.71 15.05 28.80
CA LEU A 7 3.33 15.13 27.47
C LEU A 7 3.90 13.77 27.01
N TYR A 8 4.62 13.06 27.88
CA TYR A 8 5.17 11.73 27.57
C TYR A 8 4.07 10.69 27.28
N SER A 9 2.95 10.72 28.00
CA SER A 9 1.82 9.81 27.73
C SER A 9 1.14 10.10 26.39
N HIS A 10 1.00 11.37 26.01
CA HIS A 10 0.49 11.73 24.68
C HIS A 10 1.43 11.29 23.54
N ILE A 11 2.75 11.44 23.71
CA ILE A 11 3.73 10.99 22.72
C ILE A 11 3.64 9.48 22.53
N LYS A 12 3.59 8.72 23.63
CA LYS A 12 3.46 7.25 23.58
C LYS A 12 2.18 6.80 22.87
N ALA A 13 1.05 7.44 23.17
CA ALA A 13 -0.21 7.13 22.51
C ALA A 13 -0.17 7.41 21.00
N LYS A 14 0.48 8.50 20.56
CA LYS A 14 0.64 8.81 19.14
C LYS A 14 1.48 7.74 18.42
N GLU A 15 2.58 7.31 19.04
CA GLU A 15 3.45 6.26 18.48
C GLU A 15 2.71 4.92 18.40
N GLU A 16 1.96 4.53 19.43
CA GLU A 16 1.14 3.32 19.41
C GLU A 16 0.08 3.35 18.29
N ILE A 17 -0.57 4.49 18.05
CA ILE A 17 -1.54 4.67 16.97
C ILE A 17 -0.86 4.58 15.59
N LEU A 18 0.30 5.23 15.41
CA LEU A 18 1.06 5.17 14.17
C LEU A 18 1.47 3.74 13.84
N GLN A 19 2.04 3.03 14.82
CA GLN A 19 2.41 1.62 14.68
C GLN A 19 1.20 0.79 14.27
N LYS A 20 0.08 0.92 14.97
CA LYS A 20 -1.15 0.18 14.65
C LYS A 20 -1.58 0.42 13.20
N ILE A 21 -1.70 1.68 12.78
CA ILE A 21 -2.12 2.03 11.41
C ILE A 21 -1.15 1.45 10.37
N CYS A 22 0.16 1.60 10.59
CA CYS A 22 1.18 1.10 9.66
C CYS A 22 1.12 -0.43 9.52
N PHE A 23 1.10 -1.17 10.64
CA PHE A 23 1.13 -2.62 10.62
C PHE A 23 -0.20 -3.26 10.19
N ASP A 24 -1.34 -2.64 10.50
CA ASP A 24 -2.64 -3.12 10.03
C ASP A 24 -2.74 -3.04 8.49
N ASN A 25 -2.37 -1.89 7.90
CA ASN A 25 -2.35 -1.76 6.43
C ASN A 25 -1.30 -2.67 5.79
N ALA A 26 -0.11 -2.81 6.38
CA ALA A 26 0.90 -3.75 5.88
C ALA A 26 0.35 -5.18 5.87
N SER A 27 -0.36 -5.59 6.93
CA SER A 27 -1.02 -6.89 7.02
C SER A 27 -2.07 -7.08 5.92
N HIS A 28 -2.90 -6.07 5.65
CA HIS A 28 -3.89 -6.13 4.56
C HIS A 28 -3.23 -6.32 3.19
N PHE A 29 -2.17 -5.57 2.90
CA PHE A 29 -1.43 -5.73 1.64
C PHE A 29 -0.76 -7.11 1.54
N THR A 30 -0.13 -7.59 2.61
CA THR A 30 0.50 -8.93 2.63
C THR A 30 -0.54 -10.03 2.39
N GLN A 31 -1.68 -10.00 3.07
CA GLN A 31 -2.74 -11.00 2.89
C GLN A 31 -3.33 -10.97 1.48
N GLY A 32 -3.54 -9.78 0.92
CA GLY A 32 -3.99 -9.62 -0.46
C GLY A 32 -2.98 -10.17 -1.47
N MET A 33 -1.69 -9.90 -1.29
CA MET A 33 -0.62 -10.48 -2.11
C MET A 33 -0.60 -12.00 -2.02
N ASP A 34 -0.67 -12.56 -0.80
CA ASP A 34 -0.71 -14.02 -0.58
C ASP A 34 -1.89 -14.67 -1.32
N THR A 35 -3.04 -13.98 -1.36
CA THR A 35 -4.25 -14.46 -2.05
C THR A 35 -4.05 -14.44 -3.56
N VAL A 36 -3.49 -13.35 -4.10
CA VAL A 36 -3.20 -13.19 -5.52
C VAL A 36 -2.20 -14.24 -6.02
N GLU A 37 -1.12 -14.49 -5.28
CA GLU A 37 -0.12 -15.48 -5.66
C GLU A 37 -0.69 -16.91 -5.70
N LYS A 38 -1.62 -17.24 -4.79
CA LYS A 38 -2.27 -18.56 -4.71
C LYS A 38 -3.41 -18.76 -5.72
N SER A 39 -3.86 -17.71 -6.41
CA SER A 39 -5.06 -17.75 -7.26
C SER A 39 -4.93 -18.60 -8.54
N GLY A 40 -3.71 -18.97 -8.95
CA GLY A 40 -3.46 -19.65 -10.23
C GLY A 40 -3.73 -18.78 -11.48
N GLN A 41 -4.02 -17.49 -11.30
CA GLN A 41 -4.33 -16.55 -12.37
C GLN A 41 -3.11 -16.18 -13.22
N SER A 42 -3.36 -15.65 -14.41
CA SER A 42 -2.32 -15.08 -15.27
C SER A 42 -1.65 -13.86 -14.63
N PRO A 43 -0.41 -13.50 -15.03
CA PRO A 43 0.26 -12.30 -14.51
C PRO A 43 -0.56 -11.02 -14.69
N GLU A 44 -1.29 -10.87 -15.81
CA GLU A 44 -2.17 -9.73 -16.05
C GLU A 44 -3.30 -9.63 -15.01
N GLU A 45 -3.98 -10.73 -14.75
CA GLU A 45 -5.05 -10.81 -13.76
C GLU A 45 -4.53 -10.57 -12.34
N LYS A 46 -3.34 -11.09 -12.02
CA LYS A 46 -2.68 -10.84 -10.73
C LYS A 46 -2.36 -9.35 -10.54
N VAL A 47 -1.79 -8.69 -11.56
CA VAL A 47 -1.55 -7.23 -11.50
C VAL A 47 -2.89 -6.49 -11.31
N ARG A 48 -3.92 -6.83 -12.08
CA ARG A 48 -5.25 -6.22 -11.95
C ARG A 48 -5.83 -6.38 -10.55
N ALA A 49 -5.71 -7.57 -9.96
CA ALA A 49 -6.17 -7.84 -8.59
C ALA A 49 -5.42 -7.01 -7.56
N LEU A 50 -4.11 -6.83 -7.70
CA LEU A 50 -3.32 -5.96 -6.81
C LEU A 50 -3.66 -4.49 -6.97
N LEU A 51 -3.92 -4.01 -8.19
CA LEU A 51 -4.40 -2.65 -8.40
C LEU A 51 -5.76 -2.43 -7.71
N ARG A 52 -6.67 -3.41 -7.84
CA ARG A 52 -7.97 -3.40 -7.16
C ARG A 52 -7.83 -3.38 -5.64
N LEU A 53 -6.94 -4.18 -5.07
CA LEU A 53 -6.63 -4.19 -3.64
C LEU A 53 -6.19 -2.80 -3.14
N HIS A 54 -5.29 -2.13 -3.88
CA HIS A 54 -4.86 -0.77 -3.54
C HIS A 54 -6.02 0.22 -3.56
N LEU A 55 -6.89 0.11 -4.56
CA LEU A 55 -8.09 0.96 -4.67
C LEU A 55 -9.06 0.73 -3.52
N GLU A 56 -9.37 -0.53 -3.20
CA GLU A 56 -10.30 -0.87 -2.12
C GLU A 56 -9.79 -0.35 -0.78
N ILE A 57 -8.52 -0.59 -0.43
CA ILE A 57 -7.90 -0.07 0.80
C ILE A 57 -7.96 1.46 0.84
N ALA A 58 -7.64 2.13 -0.28
CA ALA A 58 -7.61 3.58 -0.32
C ALA A 58 -9.00 4.23 -0.23
N LEU A 59 -10.04 3.56 -0.72
CA LEU A 59 -11.42 4.04 -0.71
C LEU A 59 -12.14 3.73 0.62
N ASP A 60 -11.79 2.63 1.26
CA ASP A 60 -12.44 2.19 2.50
C ASP A 60 -11.97 3.02 3.72
N ASP A 61 -10.67 3.33 3.82
CA ASP A 61 -10.13 4.22 4.85
C ASP A 61 -9.03 5.16 4.30
N PRO A 62 -9.42 6.29 3.66
CA PRO A 62 -8.48 7.26 3.12
C PRO A 62 -7.53 7.85 4.16
N THR A 63 -7.95 7.97 5.43
CA THR A 63 -7.12 8.58 6.48
C THR A 63 -6.00 7.63 6.88
N SER A 64 -6.35 6.36 7.10
CA SER A 64 -5.40 5.31 7.46
C SER A 64 -4.36 5.08 6.35
N ILE A 65 -4.76 5.05 5.09
CA ILE A 65 -3.82 4.85 3.98
C ILE A 65 -2.87 6.05 3.78
N THR A 66 -3.32 7.28 4.04
CA THR A 66 -2.44 8.47 4.00
C THR A 66 -1.36 8.36 5.07
N VAL A 67 -1.72 8.01 6.31
CA VAL A 67 -0.74 7.78 7.39
C VAL A 67 0.24 6.67 7.03
N PHE A 68 -0.26 5.54 6.50
CA PHE A 68 0.59 4.44 6.04
C PHE A 68 1.59 4.85 4.95
N ASN A 69 1.22 5.76 4.05
CA ASN A 69 2.06 6.23 2.96
C ASN A 69 3.09 7.30 3.37
N ASP A 70 2.70 8.22 4.26
CA ASP A 70 3.43 9.47 4.46
C ASP A 70 4.10 9.56 5.84
N GLU A 71 3.54 8.91 6.85
CA GLU A 71 3.93 9.10 8.26
C GLU A 71 4.78 7.97 8.82
N TRP A 72 4.95 6.85 8.10
CA TRP A 72 5.76 5.70 8.55
C TRP A 72 7.20 6.06 8.92
N LYS A 73 7.74 7.14 8.35
CA LYS A 73 9.08 7.68 8.66
C LYS A 73 9.23 8.13 10.12
N HIS A 74 8.12 8.27 10.84
CA HIS A 74 8.08 8.61 12.26
C HIS A 74 8.04 7.40 13.18
N LEU A 75 7.93 6.17 12.64
CA LEU A 75 8.11 4.96 13.45
C LEU A 75 9.50 4.95 14.07
N GLU A 76 9.57 4.55 15.33
CA GLU A 76 10.85 4.33 16.01
C GLU A 76 11.36 2.90 15.78
N GLU A 77 12.66 2.69 16.01
CA GLU A 77 13.21 1.33 16.00
C GLU A 77 12.70 0.53 17.21
N PRO A 78 12.42 -0.79 17.06
CA PRO A 78 12.69 -1.64 15.90
C PRO A 78 11.57 -1.68 14.84
N HIS A 79 10.50 -0.89 15.04
CA HIS A 79 9.30 -0.94 14.20
C HIS A 79 9.54 -0.38 12.80
N LEU A 80 10.35 0.67 12.68
CA LEU A 80 10.73 1.24 11.39
C LEU A 80 11.40 0.19 10.49
N THR A 81 12.44 -0.48 10.98
CA THR A 81 13.12 -1.54 10.21
C THR A 81 12.17 -2.66 9.83
N ARG A 82 11.32 -3.12 10.75
CA ARG A 82 10.32 -4.15 10.46
C ARG A 82 9.35 -3.71 9.36
N PHE A 83 8.84 -2.49 9.42
CA PHE A 83 7.91 -1.95 8.44
C PHE A 83 8.56 -1.81 7.05
N LEU A 84 9.78 -1.31 6.98
CA LEU A 84 10.54 -1.21 5.73
C LEU A 84 10.76 -2.57 5.07
N ASN A 85 11.01 -3.62 5.87
CA ASN A 85 11.14 -4.98 5.33
C ASN A 85 9.84 -5.50 4.73
N LEU A 86 8.69 -5.25 5.37
CA LEU A 86 7.37 -5.61 4.82
C LEU A 86 7.10 -4.91 3.48
N ARG A 87 7.47 -3.62 3.37
CA ARG A 87 7.32 -2.88 2.11
C ARG A 87 8.20 -3.45 1.00
N ARG A 88 9.48 -3.72 1.30
CA ARG A 88 10.42 -4.29 0.32
C ARG A 88 9.96 -5.67 -0.14
N ASP A 89 9.47 -6.50 0.77
CA ASP A 89 8.91 -7.82 0.43
C ASP A 89 7.74 -7.68 -0.56
N TYR A 90 6.77 -6.85 -0.23
CA TYR A 90 5.63 -6.58 -1.11
C TYR A 90 6.06 -6.05 -2.49
N GLU A 91 6.98 -5.08 -2.51
CA GLU A 91 7.51 -4.49 -3.75
C GLU A 91 8.25 -5.52 -4.60
N ASN A 92 9.04 -6.42 -3.99
CA ASN A 92 9.74 -7.48 -4.71
C ASN A 92 8.77 -8.50 -5.30
N ARG A 93 7.78 -8.95 -4.52
CA ARG A 93 6.76 -9.90 -4.98
C ARG A 93 5.92 -9.34 -6.13
N PHE A 94 5.50 -8.08 -6.03
CA PHE A 94 4.80 -7.41 -7.12
C PHE A 94 5.69 -7.28 -8.38
N ARG A 95 6.98 -6.95 -8.20
CA ARG A 95 7.93 -6.90 -9.32
C ARG A 95 8.06 -8.25 -10.02
N THR A 96 8.10 -9.35 -9.27
CA THR A 96 8.16 -10.71 -9.82
C THR A 96 6.95 -11.00 -10.71
N ILE A 97 5.74 -10.63 -10.28
CA ILE A 97 4.52 -10.79 -11.10
C ILE A 97 4.63 -9.97 -12.40
N ILE A 98 5.15 -8.75 -12.34
CA ILE A 98 5.38 -7.92 -13.55
C ILE A 98 6.42 -8.59 -14.47
N GLN A 99 7.51 -9.13 -13.92
CA GLN A 99 8.53 -9.85 -14.69
C GLN A 99 7.96 -11.09 -15.39
N GLU A 100 7.13 -11.87 -14.71
CA GLU A 100 6.42 -13.03 -15.29
C GLU A 100 5.53 -12.60 -16.46
N GLY A 101 4.83 -11.47 -16.34
CA GLY A 101 4.00 -10.94 -17.41
C GLY A 101 4.81 -10.44 -18.62
N ILE A 102 5.99 -9.87 -18.38
CA ILE A 102 6.92 -9.50 -19.46
C ILE A 102 7.47 -10.75 -20.15
N ALA A 103 7.91 -11.75 -19.38
CA ALA A 103 8.51 -12.99 -19.90
C ALA A 103 7.51 -13.83 -20.71
N SER A 104 6.24 -13.82 -20.33
CA SER A 104 5.15 -14.48 -21.07
C SER A 104 4.64 -13.66 -22.26
N GLY A 105 5.12 -12.44 -22.45
CA GLY A 105 4.74 -11.56 -23.56
C GLY A 105 3.39 -10.86 -23.41
N VAL A 106 2.69 -11.01 -22.27
CA VAL A 106 1.43 -10.30 -22.01
C VAL A 106 1.67 -8.81 -21.69
N PHE A 107 2.82 -8.48 -21.11
CA PHE A 107 3.25 -7.10 -20.91
C PHE A 107 4.34 -6.70 -21.90
N ARG A 108 4.37 -5.40 -22.23
CA ARG A 108 5.46 -4.80 -23.01
C ARG A 108 6.78 -4.99 -22.27
N SER A 109 7.84 -5.32 -22.99
CA SER A 109 9.20 -5.35 -22.46
C SER A 109 9.65 -3.94 -22.05
N VAL A 110 9.60 -3.67 -20.75
CA VAL A 110 10.03 -2.44 -20.08
C VAL A 110 10.80 -2.82 -18.82
N ASP A 111 11.51 -1.87 -18.21
CA ASP A 111 12.12 -2.11 -16.91
C ASP A 111 11.05 -2.41 -15.84
N PRO A 112 11.06 -3.59 -15.18
CA PRO A 112 10.03 -3.98 -14.21
C PRO A 112 9.98 -3.08 -12.98
N THR A 113 11.12 -2.49 -12.60
CA THR A 113 11.24 -1.57 -11.46
C THR A 113 10.56 -0.25 -11.79
N VAL A 114 10.79 0.28 -12.99
CA VAL A 114 10.11 1.49 -13.48
C VAL A 114 8.60 1.25 -13.58
N ALA A 115 8.17 0.11 -14.12
CA ALA A 115 6.76 -0.24 -14.19
C ALA A 115 6.11 -0.30 -12.79
N LEU A 116 6.74 -1.00 -11.84
CA LEU A 116 6.26 -1.11 -10.46
C LEU A 116 6.10 0.27 -9.81
N PHE A 117 7.14 1.10 -9.82
CA PHE A 117 7.08 2.39 -9.15
C PHE A 117 6.15 3.39 -9.86
N THR A 118 5.94 3.25 -11.16
CA THR A 118 4.93 4.04 -11.89
C THR A 118 3.52 3.68 -11.42
N LEU A 119 3.21 2.37 -11.31
CA LEU A 119 1.92 1.89 -10.81
C LEU A 119 1.70 2.33 -9.35
N LEU A 120 2.64 2.04 -8.46
CA LEU A 120 2.53 2.39 -7.04
C LEU A 120 2.42 3.90 -6.81
N SER A 121 3.18 4.71 -7.57
CA SER A 121 3.07 6.17 -7.47
C SER A 121 1.68 6.63 -7.87
N SER A 122 1.13 6.10 -8.98
CA SER A 122 -0.21 6.47 -9.46
C SER A 122 -1.30 6.13 -8.43
N LEU A 123 -1.20 4.96 -7.79
CA LEU A 123 -2.15 4.50 -6.77
C LEU A 123 -2.12 5.32 -5.48
N ARG A 124 -0.92 5.74 -5.02
CA ARG A 124 -0.79 6.52 -3.79
C ARG A 124 -1.56 7.84 -3.84
N TRP A 125 -1.70 8.47 -5.01
CA TRP A 125 -2.39 9.75 -5.14
C TRP A 125 -3.91 9.67 -5.18
N ILE A 126 -4.51 8.47 -5.16
CA ILE A 126 -5.95 8.30 -5.39
C ILE A 126 -6.80 9.05 -4.37
N HIS A 127 -6.45 8.97 -3.10
CA HIS A 127 -7.16 9.70 -2.03
C HIS A 127 -7.11 11.24 -2.19
N TYR A 128 -6.10 11.79 -2.88
CA TYR A 128 -6.00 13.24 -3.09
C TYR A 128 -6.98 13.75 -4.15
N TRP A 129 -7.17 12.98 -5.23
CA TRP A 129 -7.96 13.41 -6.38
C TRP A 129 -9.35 12.78 -6.47
N HIS A 130 -9.56 11.59 -5.90
CA HIS A 130 -10.89 11.00 -5.76
C HIS A 130 -11.64 11.74 -4.67
N ARG A 131 -12.45 12.71 -5.10
CA ARG A 131 -13.32 13.53 -4.25
C ARG A 131 -14.75 13.41 -4.76
N PRO A 132 -15.77 13.52 -3.88
CA PRO A 132 -17.18 13.46 -4.28
C PRO A 132 -17.54 14.42 -5.44
N SER A 133 -16.85 15.55 -5.53
CA SER A 133 -17.03 16.56 -6.58
C SER A 133 -16.64 16.11 -7.99
N ARG A 134 -15.81 15.06 -8.14
CA ARG A 134 -15.36 14.57 -9.46
C ARG A 134 -16.31 13.54 -10.09
N LYS A 135 -17.38 13.13 -9.41
CA LYS A 135 -18.41 12.19 -9.90
C LYS A 135 -17.86 10.90 -10.53
N ILE A 136 -16.72 10.40 -10.05
CA ILE A 136 -16.19 9.09 -10.44
C ILE A 136 -16.71 8.09 -9.41
N ASP A 137 -17.62 7.23 -9.85
CA ASP A 137 -18.20 6.19 -9.00
C ASP A 137 -17.17 5.11 -8.63
N ARG A 138 -17.31 4.50 -7.45
CA ARG A 138 -16.44 3.42 -6.93
C ARG A 138 -16.36 2.25 -7.91
N GLU A 139 -17.50 1.86 -8.46
CA GLU A 139 -17.59 0.78 -9.47
C GLU A 139 -16.91 1.14 -10.80
N ALA A 140 -16.72 2.42 -11.10
CA ALA A 140 -15.95 2.83 -12.27
C ALA A 140 -14.44 2.73 -12.05
N LEU A 141 -13.96 2.85 -10.80
CA LEU A 141 -12.54 2.72 -10.47
C LEU A 141 -12.08 1.26 -10.37
N LEU A 142 -12.96 0.36 -9.93
CA LEU A 142 -12.62 -1.05 -9.66
C LEU A 142 -12.75 -1.97 -10.89
N ARG A 143 -13.14 -1.43 -12.05
CA ARG A 143 -13.24 -2.13 -13.34
C ARG A 143 -11.95 -1.98 -14.13
#